data_AF-A0AAV0VN32-F1
#
_entry.id   AF-A0AAV0VN32-F1
#
_cell.length_a   1.000
_cell.length_b   1.000
_cell.length_c   1.000
_cell.angle_alpha   90.00
_cell.angle_beta   90.00
_cell.angle_gamma   90.00
#
_symmetry.space_group_name_H-M   'P 1'
#
loop_
_entity.id
_entity.type
_entity.pdbx_description
1 polymer ?
#
loop_
_entity_poly.entity_id
_entity_poly.type
_entity_poly.pdbx_seq_one_letter_code
_entity_poly.pdbx_strand_id
1 'polypeptide(L)'
;MTDFEPALRDALSSSVGVEGTRVLGCWFHHNQAVWKKMKSLNYLETVNSNTYALKTLKILMCLPLLPSAEIEQGFLLTKTYAIHHNVPLTNLFEYYQNYWIRRVGVNIISVNGVSRRTNNNLESFHNFLRHKFSIAHPNLCVFLGQICVLSQKLIKRAVEHHEAGLLSVWQFLVKCSYSCAGYERRQRHWALGIEHDHESNYDVLEDDFVEPGPEVPQNAPEVVHNPRNCMVCLTTTPGENVAQHIVLPCGHAWVCETCVSVLDGQYRRTCPVCRGDVLRFQRMFLS
;
A
#
# COMPACT_ATOMS: atom_id res chain seq x y z
N MET A 1 3.84 9.76 -4.83
CA MET A 1 3.14 8.62 -5.46
C MET A 1 1.72 9.04 -5.77
N THR A 2 1.21 8.79 -6.97
CA THR A 2 -0.07 9.34 -7.43
C THR A 2 -0.97 8.26 -8.01
N ASP A 3 -2.28 8.51 -8.08
CA ASP A 3 -3.11 7.84 -9.07
C ASP A 3 -2.75 8.36 -10.47
N PHE A 4 -3.04 7.59 -11.51
CA PHE A 4 -2.65 7.93 -12.89
C PHE A 4 -3.60 8.96 -13.52
N GLU A 5 -4.19 9.85 -12.71
CA GLU A 5 -5.07 10.90 -13.18
C GLU A 5 -4.27 11.93 -13.99
N PRO A 6 -4.65 12.22 -15.25
CA PRO A 6 -3.86 13.09 -16.14
C PRO A 6 -3.60 14.48 -15.57
N ALA A 7 -4.61 15.12 -14.98
CA ALA A 7 -4.49 16.47 -14.44
C ALA A 7 -3.49 16.55 -13.28
N LEU A 8 -3.54 15.56 -12.36
CA LEU A 8 -2.60 15.44 -11.25
C LEU A 8 -1.18 15.14 -11.71
N ARG A 9 -1.02 14.24 -12.69
CA ARG A 9 0.29 13.93 -13.27
C ARG A 9 0.91 15.15 -13.95
N ASP A 10 0.13 15.89 -14.73
CA ASP A 10 0.62 17.04 -15.49
C ASP A 10 0.94 18.21 -14.54
N ALA A 11 0.16 18.40 -13.47
CA ALA A 11 0.44 19.36 -12.41
C ALA A 11 1.71 19.00 -11.62
N LEU A 12 1.91 17.73 -11.28
CA LEU A 12 3.11 17.29 -10.55
C LEU A 12 4.36 17.34 -11.42
N SER A 13 4.24 17.05 -12.71
CA SER A 13 5.37 17.17 -13.65
C SER A 13 5.79 18.61 -13.89
N SER A 14 4.88 19.58 -13.72
CA SER A 14 5.16 21.01 -13.90
C SER A 14 5.56 21.72 -12.60
N SER A 15 5.11 21.25 -11.42
CA SER A 15 5.35 21.89 -10.12
C SER A 15 6.48 21.28 -9.31
N VAL A 16 6.78 19.98 -9.50
CA VAL A 16 7.82 19.28 -8.72
C VAL A 16 9.17 19.46 -9.42
N GLY A 17 9.70 20.68 -9.34
CA GLY A 17 11.04 21.06 -9.79
C GLY A 17 12.12 20.89 -8.71
N VAL A 18 11.83 20.20 -7.61
CA VAL A 18 12.76 20.05 -6.48
C VAL A 18 13.71 18.88 -6.76
N GLU A 19 15.00 19.19 -6.81
CA GLU A 19 16.08 18.23 -6.98
C GLU A 19 15.95 17.07 -5.97
N GLY A 20 15.96 15.82 -6.44
CA GLY A 20 15.80 14.63 -5.60
C GLY A 20 14.36 14.11 -5.43
N THR A 21 13.32 14.82 -5.92
CA THR A 21 11.94 14.30 -5.86
C THR A 21 11.59 13.46 -7.09
N ARG A 22 11.15 12.21 -6.88
CA ARG A 22 10.70 11.32 -7.96
C ARG A 22 9.18 11.16 -7.97
N VAL A 23 8.55 11.54 -9.08
CA VAL A 23 7.14 11.25 -9.34
C VAL A 23 6.99 9.79 -9.76
N LEU A 24 6.17 9.06 -9.01
CA LEU A 24 5.91 7.62 -9.22
C LEU A 24 4.41 7.35 -9.21
N GLY A 25 3.97 6.43 -10.04
CA GLY A 25 2.61 5.93 -10.04
C GLY A 25 2.34 4.93 -8.92
N CYS A 26 1.07 4.77 -8.54
CA CYS A 26 0.62 3.78 -7.58
C CYS A 26 0.40 2.41 -8.25
N TRP A 27 1.11 1.37 -7.79
CA TRP A 27 0.99 0.01 -8.34
C TRP A 27 -0.41 -0.58 -8.22
N PHE A 28 -1.13 -0.27 -7.14
CA PHE A 28 -2.52 -0.71 -6.97
C PHE A 28 -3.46 -0.11 -8.03
N HIS A 29 -3.32 1.19 -8.34
CA HIS A 29 -4.10 1.83 -9.38
C HIS A 29 -3.72 1.34 -10.78
N HIS A 30 -2.44 1.04 -11.02
CA HIS A 30 -2.02 0.36 -12.24
C HIS A 30 -2.76 -0.97 -12.41
N ASN A 31 -2.72 -1.83 -11.38
CA ASN A 31 -3.37 -3.14 -11.37
C ASN A 31 -4.88 -3.03 -11.60
N GLN A 32 -5.55 -2.10 -10.92
CA GLN A 32 -6.98 -1.84 -11.14
C GLN A 32 -7.29 -1.44 -12.58
N ALA A 33 -6.49 -0.53 -13.16
CA ALA A 33 -6.71 -0.04 -14.50
C ALA A 33 -6.47 -1.14 -15.55
N VAL A 34 -5.43 -1.96 -15.40
CA VAL A 34 -5.18 -3.14 -16.26
C VAL A 34 -6.34 -4.13 -16.17
N TRP A 35 -6.82 -4.44 -14.96
CA TRP A 35 -7.97 -5.31 -14.74
C TRP A 35 -9.26 -4.77 -15.37
N LYS A 36 -9.57 -3.48 -15.13
CA LYS A 36 -10.74 -2.81 -15.72
C LYS A 36 -10.67 -2.84 -17.25
N LYS A 37 -9.49 -2.60 -17.82
CA LYS A 37 -9.29 -2.65 -19.28
C LYS A 37 -9.45 -4.06 -19.84
N MET A 38 -8.86 -5.07 -19.22
CA MET A 38 -9.05 -6.48 -19.58
C MET A 38 -10.54 -6.84 -19.63
N LYS A 39 -11.31 -6.47 -18.61
CA LYS A 39 -12.77 -6.68 -18.59
C LYS A 39 -13.48 -5.93 -19.72
N SER A 40 -13.15 -4.66 -19.95
CA SER A 40 -13.78 -3.85 -21.02
C SER A 40 -13.50 -4.37 -22.43
N LEU A 41 -12.43 -5.15 -22.60
CA LEU A 41 -12.07 -5.82 -23.84
C LEU A 41 -12.69 -7.24 -23.94
N ASN A 42 -13.61 -7.60 -23.03
CA ASN A 42 -14.31 -8.88 -22.97
C ASN A 42 -13.42 -10.11 -22.77
N TYR A 43 -12.25 -9.97 -22.13
CA TYR A 43 -11.34 -11.09 -21.87
C TYR A 43 -11.61 -11.83 -20.55
N LEU A 44 -12.66 -11.48 -19.81
CA LEU A 44 -12.93 -12.07 -18.48
C LEU A 44 -13.09 -13.59 -18.54
N GLU A 45 -13.89 -14.08 -19.49
CA GLU A 45 -14.10 -15.52 -19.68
C GLU A 45 -12.80 -16.23 -20.10
N THR A 46 -12.06 -15.64 -21.04
CA THR A 46 -10.75 -16.17 -21.49
C THR A 46 -9.77 -16.29 -20.34
N VAL A 47 -9.68 -15.26 -19.49
CA VAL A 47 -8.77 -15.25 -18.32
C VAL A 47 -9.21 -16.28 -17.27
N ASN A 48 -10.52 -16.50 -17.09
CA ASN A 48 -11.01 -17.46 -16.10
C ASN A 48 -10.93 -18.92 -16.56
N SER A 49 -11.03 -19.17 -17.86
CA SER A 49 -11.01 -20.53 -18.45
C SER A 49 -9.62 -20.98 -18.90
N ASN A 50 -8.66 -20.07 -19.11
CA ASN A 50 -7.32 -20.39 -19.58
C ASN A 50 -6.23 -19.94 -18.58
N THR A 51 -5.51 -20.90 -18.01
CA THR A 51 -4.45 -20.65 -17.02
C THR A 51 -3.27 -19.84 -17.57
N TYR A 52 -2.94 -20.00 -18.86
CA TYR A 52 -1.91 -19.20 -19.54
C TYR A 52 -2.36 -17.76 -19.74
N ALA A 53 -3.65 -17.53 -20.02
CA ALA A 53 -4.22 -16.19 -20.10
C ALA A 53 -4.20 -15.48 -18.74
N LEU A 54 -4.60 -16.18 -17.68
CA LEU A 54 -4.51 -15.67 -16.31
C LEU A 54 -3.06 -15.35 -15.91
N LYS A 55 -2.12 -16.24 -16.24
CA LYS A 55 -0.70 -16.01 -15.97
C LYS A 55 -0.15 -14.82 -16.75
N THR A 56 -0.54 -14.66 -18.02
CA THR A 56 -0.18 -13.50 -18.85
C THR A 56 -0.67 -12.18 -18.22
N LEU A 57 -1.93 -12.13 -17.78
CA LEU A 57 -2.49 -10.96 -17.09
C LEU A 57 -1.71 -10.64 -15.81
N LYS A 58 -1.41 -11.66 -14.99
CA LYS A 58 -0.63 -11.50 -13.75
C LYS A 58 0.76 -10.96 -14.03
N ILE A 59 1.44 -11.44 -15.07
CA ILE A 59 2.77 -10.94 -15.45
C ILE A 59 2.68 -9.46 -15.86
N LEU A 60 1.69 -9.06 -16.67
CA LEU A 60 1.47 -7.64 -17.03
C LEU A 60 1.27 -6.75 -15.80
N MET A 61 0.54 -7.23 -14.79
CA MET A 61 0.33 -6.52 -13.52
C MET A 61 1.60 -6.46 -12.65
N CYS A 62 2.56 -7.36 -12.86
CA CYS A 62 3.85 -7.39 -12.15
C CYS A 62 4.96 -6.59 -12.84
N LEU A 63 4.82 -6.20 -14.12
CA LEU A 63 5.83 -5.42 -14.84
C LEU A 63 6.33 -4.17 -14.08
N PRO A 64 5.48 -3.36 -13.42
CA PRO A 64 5.91 -2.25 -12.57
C PRO A 64 6.91 -2.59 -11.45
N LEU A 65 7.05 -3.87 -11.09
CA LEU A 65 7.97 -4.30 -10.04
C LEU A 65 9.41 -4.46 -10.53
N LEU A 66 9.62 -4.50 -11.86
CA LEU A 66 10.95 -4.55 -12.47
C LEU A 66 11.63 -3.17 -12.42
N PRO A 67 12.97 -3.10 -12.42
CA PRO A 67 13.69 -1.88 -12.72
C PRO A 67 13.19 -1.26 -14.03
N SER A 68 13.09 0.08 -14.12
CA SER A 68 12.50 0.74 -15.29
C SER A 68 13.18 0.35 -16.61
N ALA A 69 14.50 0.13 -16.59
CA ALA A 69 15.28 -0.33 -17.74
C ALA A 69 14.89 -1.73 -18.25
N GLU A 70 14.30 -2.56 -17.41
CA GLU A 70 13.92 -3.95 -17.73
C GLU A 70 12.45 -4.11 -18.10
N ILE A 71 11.61 -3.08 -17.89
CA ILE A 71 10.16 -3.19 -18.10
C ILE A 71 9.81 -3.50 -19.56
N GLU A 72 10.46 -2.84 -20.53
CA GLU A 72 10.18 -3.08 -21.95
C GLU A 72 10.57 -4.50 -22.37
N GLN A 73 11.71 -4.99 -21.87
CA GLN A 73 12.15 -6.36 -22.11
C GLN A 73 11.20 -7.37 -21.46
N GLY A 74 10.77 -7.12 -20.21
CA GLY A 74 9.77 -7.93 -19.52
C GLY A 74 8.43 -7.97 -20.27
N PHE A 75 8.01 -6.84 -20.83
CA PHE A 75 6.80 -6.76 -21.66
C PHE A 75 6.92 -7.61 -22.93
N LEU A 76 8.06 -7.54 -23.63
CA LEU A 76 8.31 -8.37 -24.82
C LEU A 76 8.30 -9.86 -24.48
N LEU A 77 8.96 -10.27 -23.40
CA LEU A 77 8.94 -11.66 -22.92
C LEU A 77 7.51 -12.13 -22.58
N THR A 78 6.70 -11.25 -21.99
CA THR A 78 5.29 -11.55 -21.69
C THR A 78 4.47 -11.75 -22.97
N LYS A 79 4.73 -10.95 -24.01
CA LYS A 79 4.09 -11.08 -25.32
C LYS A 79 4.49 -12.39 -26.00
N THR A 80 5.78 -12.74 -25.99
CA THR A 80 6.28 -14.02 -26.52
C THR A 80 5.67 -15.21 -25.79
N TYR A 81 5.57 -15.14 -24.46
CA TYR A 81 4.89 -16.16 -23.65
C TYR A 81 3.44 -16.37 -24.08
N ALA A 82 2.69 -15.28 -24.24
CA ALA A 82 1.29 -15.36 -24.68
C ALA A 82 1.16 -15.97 -26.07
N ILE A 83 2.02 -15.59 -27.03
CA ILE A 83 2.04 -16.14 -28.39
C ILE A 83 2.33 -17.63 -28.36
N HIS A 84 3.38 -18.05 -27.65
CA HIS A 84 3.78 -19.46 -27.54
C HIS A 84 2.66 -20.36 -26.98
N HIS A 85 1.82 -19.82 -26.10
CA HIS A 85 0.69 -20.53 -25.51
C HIS A 85 -0.66 -20.23 -26.18
N ASN A 86 -0.67 -19.64 -27.37
CA ASN A 86 -1.87 -19.29 -28.14
C ASN A 86 -2.91 -18.49 -27.33
N VAL A 87 -2.44 -17.50 -26.55
CA VAL A 87 -3.28 -16.62 -25.73
C VAL A 87 -3.65 -15.34 -26.52
N PRO A 88 -4.92 -15.15 -26.92
CA PRO A 88 -5.33 -14.09 -27.85
C PRO A 88 -5.66 -12.75 -27.14
N LEU A 89 -4.73 -12.20 -26.36
CA LEU A 89 -4.90 -10.94 -25.61
C LEU A 89 -4.39 -9.70 -26.37
N THR A 90 -4.47 -9.69 -27.71
CA THR A 90 -3.85 -8.67 -28.58
C THR A 90 -4.21 -7.23 -28.19
N ASN A 91 -5.51 -6.93 -28.03
CA ASN A 91 -5.97 -5.58 -27.71
C ASN A 91 -5.49 -5.11 -26.32
N LEU A 92 -5.28 -6.04 -25.40
CA LEU A 92 -4.75 -5.74 -24.07
C LEU A 92 -3.26 -5.39 -24.14
N PHE A 93 -2.49 -6.11 -24.95
CA PHE A 93 -1.08 -5.79 -25.21
C PHE A 93 -0.92 -4.44 -25.91
N GLU A 94 -1.73 -4.15 -26.92
CA GLU A 94 -1.72 -2.84 -27.60
C GLU A 94 -2.05 -1.70 -26.64
N TYR A 95 -3.08 -1.88 -25.81
CA TYR A 95 -3.40 -0.92 -24.76
C TYR A 95 -2.19 -0.71 -23.82
N TYR A 96 -1.56 -1.80 -23.36
CA TYR A 96 -0.48 -1.70 -22.40
C TYR A 96 0.73 -0.97 -23.00
N GLN A 97 1.10 -1.31 -24.23
CA GLN A 97 2.20 -0.66 -24.95
C GLN A 97 1.92 0.83 -25.18
N ASN A 98 0.72 1.18 -25.66
CA ASN A 98 0.38 2.55 -26.00
C ASN A 98 0.19 3.45 -24.78
N TYR A 99 -0.46 2.94 -23.74
CA TYR A 99 -0.78 3.74 -22.56
C TYR A 99 0.33 3.67 -21.52
N TRP A 100 0.70 2.48 -21.02
CA TRP A 100 1.63 2.36 -19.90
C TRP A 100 3.08 2.59 -20.31
N ILE A 101 3.53 2.01 -21.42
CA ILE A 101 4.92 2.14 -21.87
C ILE A 101 5.15 3.49 -22.55
N ARG A 102 4.36 3.83 -23.57
CA ARG A 102 4.59 5.05 -24.37
C ARG A 102 4.08 6.33 -23.72
N ARG A 103 2.86 6.35 -23.20
CA ARG A 103 2.22 7.58 -22.69
C ARG A 103 2.56 7.89 -21.24
N VAL A 104 2.54 6.90 -20.36
CA VAL A 104 2.89 7.08 -18.93
C VAL A 104 4.40 6.97 -18.73
N GLY A 105 5.06 6.01 -19.37
CA GLY A 105 6.51 5.86 -19.31
C GLY A 105 6.98 4.91 -18.20
N VAL A 106 7.99 4.10 -18.53
CA VAL A 106 8.56 3.07 -17.64
C VAL A 106 9.13 3.62 -16.33
N ASN A 107 9.65 4.85 -16.35
CA ASN A 107 10.21 5.51 -15.17
C ASN A 107 9.13 5.89 -14.13
N ILE A 108 7.92 6.20 -14.58
CA ILE A 108 6.80 6.58 -13.69
C ILE A 108 6.11 5.33 -13.14
N ILE A 109 5.91 4.30 -13.96
CA ILE A 109 5.24 3.07 -13.51
C ILE A 109 6.15 2.17 -12.65
N SER A 110 7.47 2.24 -12.82
CA SER A 110 8.41 1.42 -12.03
C SER A 110 8.37 1.79 -10.55
N VAL A 111 7.87 0.89 -9.71
CA VAL A 111 7.92 0.97 -8.24
C VAL A 111 9.03 0.11 -7.64
N ASN A 112 9.98 -0.34 -8.48
CA ASN A 112 11.15 -1.07 -8.04
C ASN A 112 12.00 -0.23 -7.06
N GLY A 113 12.49 -0.87 -6.00
CA GLY A 113 13.28 -0.21 -4.96
C GLY A 113 12.52 0.72 -4.01
N VAL A 114 11.21 0.95 -4.22
CA VAL A 114 10.41 1.85 -3.38
C VAL A 114 9.77 1.09 -2.22
N SER A 115 9.87 1.65 -1.01
CA SER A 115 9.31 1.09 0.23
C SER A 115 7.78 1.07 0.23
N ARG A 116 7.15 2.15 -0.23
CA ARG A 116 5.69 2.27 -0.39
C ARG A 116 5.31 2.23 -1.87
N ARG A 117 4.49 1.25 -2.25
CA ARG A 117 4.13 0.95 -3.67
C ARG A 117 2.67 1.22 -4.00
N THR A 118 1.85 1.33 -2.96
CA THR A 118 0.42 1.59 -3.04
C THR A 118 0.10 2.80 -2.18
N ASN A 119 -0.96 3.53 -2.50
CA ASN A 119 -1.51 4.59 -1.67
C ASN A 119 -2.69 4.09 -0.83
N ASN A 120 -2.74 2.78 -0.52
CA ASN A 120 -3.89 2.13 0.13
C ASN A 120 -4.29 2.76 1.47
N ASN A 121 -3.33 3.40 2.16
CA ASN A 121 -3.59 4.14 3.39
C ASN A 121 -4.53 5.33 3.17
N LEU A 122 -4.39 6.05 2.05
CA LEU A 122 -5.29 7.15 1.69
C LEU A 122 -6.69 6.63 1.37
N GLU A 123 -6.80 5.54 0.63
CA GLU A 123 -8.12 4.95 0.31
C GLU A 123 -8.81 4.39 1.56
N SER A 124 -8.04 3.80 2.48
CA SER A 124 -8.56 3.29 3.75
C SER A 124 -9.00 4.44 4.67
N PHE A 125 -8.26 5.56 4.68
CA PHE A 125 -8.66 6.78 5.37
C PHE A 125 -9.93 7.38 4.76
N HIS A 126 -10.01 7.48 3.43
CA HIS A 126 -11.22 7.93 2.73
C HIS A 126 -12.41 7.02 3.01
N ASN A 127 -12.21 5.70 3.04
CA ASN A 127 -13.27 4.76 3.33
C ASN A 127 -13.73 4.85 4.79
N PHE A 128 -12.80 5.04 5.73
CA PHE A 128 -13.13 5.33 7.14
C PHE A 128 -14.00 6.59 7.25
N LEU A 129 -13.61 7.68 6.58
CA LEU A 129 -14.40 8.92 6.55
C LEU A 129 -15.76 8.70 5.89
N ARG A 130 -15.83 7.97 4.77
CA ARG A 130 -17.09 7.64 4.08
C ARG A 130 -18.04 6.86 4.99
N HIS A 131 -17.52 5.88 5.73
CA HIS A 131 -18.30 5.12 6.72
C HIS A 131 -18.71 5.97 7.92
N LYS A 132 -17.86 6.89 8.39
CA LYS A 132 -18.17 7.76 9.52
C LYS A 132 -19.17 8.85 9.18
N PHE A 133 -19.10 9.40 7.97
CA PHE A 133 -19.99 10.46 7.52
C PHE A 133 -21.31 9.91 6.99
N SER A 134 -21.34 8.64 6.57
CA SER A 134 -22.51 7.96 5.99
C SER A 134 -23.13 8.68 4.79
N ILE A 135 -22.36 9.58 4.16
CA ILE A 135 -22.77 10.41 3.03
C ILE A 135 -21.63 10.36 2.01
N ALA A 136 -21.96 10.01 0.76
CA ALA A 136 -20.97 9.89 -0.31
C ALA A 136 -20.32 11.24 -0.69
N HIS A 137 -21.09 12.33 -0.59
CA HIS A 137 -20.67 13.70 -0.94
C HIS A 137 -21.18 14.71 0.10
N PRO A 138 -20.57 14.79 1.30
CA PRO A 138 -20.95 15.78 2.29
C PRO A 138 -20.63 17.19 1.78
N ASN A 139 -21.54 18.14 1.98
CA ASN A 139 -21.19 19.55 1.78
C ASN A 139 -20.16 20.00 2.84
N LEU A 140 -19.51 21.14 2.60
CA LEU A 140 -18.42 21.63 3.46
C LEU A 140 -18.82 21.72 4.94
N CYS A 141 -20.02 22.23 5.25
CA CYS A 141 -20.50 22.38 6.62
C CYS A 141 -20.68 21.01 7.32
N VAL A 142 -21.27 20.04 6.61
CA VAL A 142 -21.44 18.67 7.11
C VAL A 142 -20.08 17.99 7.31
N PHE A 143 -19.17 18.17 6.38
CA PHE A 143 -17.81 17.64 6.47
C PHE A 143 -17.07 18.20 7.70
N LEU A 144 -17.03 19.52 7.85
CA LEU A 144 -16.38 20.18 8.98
C LEU A 144 -17.01 19.80 10.32
N GLY A 145 -18.35 19.76 10.39
CA GLY A 145 -19.07 19.35 11.59
C GLY A 145 -18.73 17.92 12.01
N GLN A 146 -18.69 16.98 11.06
CA GLN A 146 -18.35 15.59 11.36
C GLN A 146 -16.89 15.41 11.79
N ILE A 147 -15.95 16.16 11.19
CA ILE A 147 -14.54 16.17 11.62
C ILE A 147 -14.42 16.69 13.06
N CYS A 148 -15.12 17.77 13.43
CA CYS A 148 -15.14 18.28 14.80
C CYS A 148 -15.71 17.26 15.80
N VAL A 149 -16.76 16.52 15.42
CA VAL A 149 -17.33 15.47 16.28
C VAL A 149 -16.35 14.31 16.46
N LEU A 150 -15.61 13.94 15.41
CA LEU A 150 -14.59 12.89 15.49
C LEU A 150 -13.42 13.31 16.40
N SER A 151 -12.93 14.54 16.28
CA SER A 151 -11.84 15.05 17.14
C SER A 151 -12.24 15.09 18.62
N GLN A 152 -13.45 15.55 18.92
CA GLN A 152 -13.99 15.55 20.29
C GLN A 152 -14.10 14.12 20.87
N LYS A 153 -14.52 13.14 20.06
CA LYS A 153 -14.59 11.73 20.49
C LYS A 153 -13.22 11.13 20.80
N LEU A 154 -12.17 11.54 20.09
CA LEU A 154 -10.80 11.07 20.35
C LEU A 154 -10.30 11.54 21.72
N ILE A 155 -10.55 12.81 22.07
CA ILE A 155 -10.22 13.35 23.40
C ILE A 155 -11.00 12.59 24.47
N LYS A 156 -12.31 12.40 24.27
CA LYS A 156 -13.15 11.68 25.23
C LYS A 156 -12.65 10.25 25.49
N ARG A 157 -12.28 9.51 24.44
CA ARG A 157 -11.69 8.18 24.57
C ARG A 157 -10.34 8.19 25.27
N ALA A 158 -9.50 9.18 24.99
CA ALA A 158 -8.22 9.32 25.67
C ALA A 158 -8.40 9.54 27.19
N VAL A 159 -9.40 10.34 27.58
CA VAL A 159 -9.81 10.52 28.99
C VAL A 159 -10.27 9.19 29.59
N GLU A 160 -11.23 8.51 28.96
CA GLU A 160 -11.76 7.21 29.43
C GLU A 160 -10.65 6.16 29.60
N HIS A 161 -9.73 6.06 28.64
CA HIS A 161 -8.61 5.12 28.70
C HIS A 161 -7.59 5.48 29.79
N HIS A 162 -7.38 6.77 30.04
CA HIS A 162 -6.51 7.22 31.13
C HIS A 162 -7.14 6.92 32.50
N GLU A 163 -8.43 7.20 32.67
CA GLU A 163 -9.20 6.86 33.88
C GLU A 163 -9.22 5.35 34.15
N ALA A 164 -9.29 4.54 33.09
CA ALA A 164 -9.21 3.08 33.16
C ALA A 164 -7.78 2.54 33.38
N GLY A 165 -6.76 3.40 33.44
CA GLY A 165 -5.35 3.00 33.59
C GLY A 165 -4.74 2.33 32.36
N LEU A 166 -5.41 2.36 31.22
CA LEU A 166 -4.95 1.80 29.94
C LEU A 166 -3.91 2.71 29.25
N LEU A 167 -3.88 3.99 29.61
CA LEU A 167 -2.87 4.95 29.17
C LEU A 167 -2.14 5.54 30.37
N SER A 168 -0.82 5.61 30.26
CA SER A 168 -0.03 6.46 31.16
C SER A 168 -0.38 7.94 30.97
N VAL A 169 -0.09 8.75 31.99
CA VAL A 169 -0.21 10.22 31.93
C VAL A 169 0.49 10.78 30.69
N TRP A 170 1.69 10.28 30.37
CA TRP A 170 2.43 10.70 29.18
C TRP A 170 1.71 10.37 27.87
N GLN A 171 1.21 9.14 27.72
CA GLN A 171 0.48 8.74 26.50
C GLN A 171 -0.83 9.51 26.33
N PHE A 172 -1.53 9.82 27.44
CA PHE A 172 -2.70 10.69 27.42
C PHE A 172 -2.36 12.11 26.95
N LEU A 173 -1.31 12.71 27.52
CA LEU A 173 -0.87 14.07 27.16
C LEU A 173 -0.44 14.15 25.68
N VAL A 174 0.29 13.15 25.18
CA VAL A 174 0.66 13.07 23.76
C VAL A 174 -0.60 13.01 22.87
N LYS A 175 -1.58 12.16 23.19
CA LYS A 175 -2.83 12.04 22.41
C LYS A 175 -3.67 13.32 22.44
N CYS A 176 -3.67 14.07 23.54
CA CYS A 176 -4.46 15.30 23.68
C CYS A 176 -3.74 16.55 23.17
N SER A 177 -2.42 16.52 22.99
CA SER A 177 -1.58 17.69 22.61
C SER A 177 -2.09 18.43 21.37
N TYR A 178 -2.58 17.70 20.36
CA TYR A 178 -3.16 18.26 19.14
C TYR A 178 -4.33 19.22 19.39
N SER A 179 -5.10 19.01 20.46
CA SER A 179 -6.26 19.86 20.80
C SER A 179 -5.83 21.25 21.26
N CYS A 180 -4.60 21.39 21.72
CA CYS A 180 -4.00 22.64 22.18
C CYS A 180 -3.14 23.32 21.12
N ALA A 181 -2.78 22.63 20.02
CA ALA A 181 -1.88 23.15 19.00
C ALA A 181 -2.38 24.45 18.34
N GLY A 182 -3.67 24.51 17.99
CA GLY A 182 -4.24 25.74 17.42
C GLY A 182 -4.31 26.92 18.40
N TYR A 183 -4.46 26.63 19.70
CA TYR A 183 -4.42 27.67 20.74
C TYR A 183 -3.00 28.20 20.94
N GLU A 184 -2.00 27.31 21.01
CA GLU A 184 -0.58 27.67 21.09
C GLU A 184 -0.17 28.53 19.89
N ARG A 185 -0.52 28.11 18.67
CA ARG A 185 -0.17 28.86 17.44
C ARG A 185 -0.70 30.29 17.48
N ARG A 186 -1.96 30.47 17.93
CA ARG A 186 -2.56 31.81 18.09
C ARG A 186 -1.88 32.65 19.16
N GLN A 187 -1.56 32.06 20.31
CA GLN A 187 -0.83 32.76 21.37
C GLN A 187 0.57 33.19 20.91
N ARG A 188 1.24 32.33 20.14
CA ARG A 188 2.54 32.62 19.55
C ARG A 188 2.47 33.72 18.49
N HIS A 189 1.49 33.69 17.61
CA HIS A 189 1.27 34.75 16.61
C HIS A 189 0.96 36.10 17.29
N TRP A 190 0.12 36.08 18.32
CA TRP A 190 -0.18 37.27 19.12
C TRP A 190 1.07 37.84 19.81
N ALA A 191 1.89 36.97 20.42
CA ALA A 191 3.15 37.39 21.06
C ALA A 191 4.19 37.94 20.06
N LEU A 192 4.15 37.51 18.80
CA LEU A 192 5.06 37.95 17.74
C LEU A 192 4.53 39.15 16.94
N GLY A 193 3.33 39.66 17.24
CA GLY A 193 2.73 40.81 16.55
C GLY A 193 2.39 40.55 15.07
N ILE A 194 2.13 39.30 14.70
CA ILE A 194 1.75 38.93 13.32
C ILE A 194 0.23 39.14 13.18
N GLU A 195 -0.19 40.23 12.54
CA GLU A 195 -1.59 40.46 12.17
C GLU A 195 -2.00 39.54 10.99
N HIS A 196 -3.21 38.99 11.07
CA HIS A 196 -3.73 37.94 10.18
C HIS A 196 -3.66 38.29 8.69
N ASP A 197 -2.91 37.50 7.93
CA ASP A 197 -3.22 37.24 6.52
C ASP A 197 -3.50 35.74 6.34
N HIS A 198 -4.75 35.45 5.95
CA HIS A 198 -5.30 34.17 5.48
C HIS A 198 -4.74 32.88 6.13
N GLU A 199 -5.51 32.31 7.07
CA GLU A 199 -5.32 30.94 7.56
C GLU A 199 -5.30 29.93 6.40
N SER A 200 -4.12 29.60 5.89
CA SER A 200 -3.92 28.37 5.11
C SER A 200 -3.77 27.22 6.10
N ASN A 201 -4.81 26.39 6.19
CA ASN A 201 -4.89 25.23 7.06
C ASN A 201 -3.97 24.09 6.59
N TYR A 202 -2.65 24.31 6.62
CA TYR A 202 -1.64 23.26 6.42
C TYR A 202 -1.20 22.72 7.77
N ASP A 203 -2.06 21.90 8.38
CA ASP A 203 -1.59 21.01 9.44
C ASP A 203 -0.93 19.79 8.78
N VAL A 204 0.38 19.74 8.96
CA VAL A 204 1.29 18.67 8.55
C VAL A 204 0.83 17.36 9.19
N LEU A 205 0.45 16.40 8.35
CA LEU A 205 0.32 14.99 8.74
C LEU A 205 1.73 14.40 8.80
N GLU A 206 2.36 14.42 9.97
CA GLU A 206 3.55 13.61 10.24
C GLU A 206 3.25 12.51 11.27
N ASP A 207 3.73 11.33 10.89
CA ASP A 207 3.73 10.02 11.53
C ASP A 207 3.62 10.02 13.06
N ASP A 208 2.56 9.41 13.58
CA ASP A 208 2.63 8.32 14.57
C ASP A 208 1.22 7.74 14.83
N PHE A 209 0.72 6.98 13.86
CA PHE A 209 -0.42 6.07 14.07
C PHE A 209 0.05 4.64 13.85
N VAL A 210 0.74 4.08 14.85
CA VAL A 210 0.67 2.64 15.10
C VAL A 210 -0.46 2.44 16.10
N GLU A 211 -1.68 2.33 15.61
CA GLU A 211 -2.77 1.75 16.39
C GLU A 211 -2.54 0.24 16.49
N PRO A 212 -2.73 -0.40 17.66
CA PRO A 212 -2.96 -1.83 17.70
C PRO A 212 -4.20 -2.12 16.86
N GLY A 213 -4.10 -3.05 15.91
CA GLY A 213 -5.24 -3.44 15.09
C GLY A 213 -6.46 -3.84 15.95
N PRO A 214 -7.68 -3.68 15.43
CA PRO A 214 -8.89 -4.00 16.19
C PRO A 214 -8.85 -5.45 16.66
N GLU A 215 -9.29 -5.68 17.91
CA GLU A 215 -9.50 -7.01 18.47
C GLU A 215 -10.39 -7.82 17.53
N VAL A 216 -9.81 -8.91 17.01
CA VAL A 216 -10.51 -9.90 16.20
C VAL A 216 -11.58 -10.55 17.08
N PRO A 217 -12.85 -10.66 16.63
CA PRO A 217 -13.85 -11.45 17.32
C PRO A 217 -13.32 -12.88 17.53
N GLN A 218 -13.22 -13.32 18.78
CA GLN A 218 -12.66 -14.62 19.18
C GLN A 218 -13.45 -15.85 18.69
N ASN A 219 -14.45 -15.67 17.82
CA ASN A 219 -15.26 -16.74 17.24
C ASN A 219 -15.44 -16.60 15.71
N ALA A 220 -14.52 -15.93 15.01
CA ALA A 220 -14.40 -16.12 13.57
C ALA A 220 -13.78 -17.51 13.33
N PRO A 221 -14.28 -18.31 12.36
CA PRO A 221 -13.63 -19.56 12.02
C PRO A 221 -12.17 -19.25 11.69
N GLU A 222 -11.22 -19.96 12.32
CA GLU A 222 -9.79 -19.81 12.05
C GLU A 222 -9.57 -19.91 10.54
N VAL A 223 -9.43 -18.77 9.87
CA VAL A 223 -8.82 -18.75 8.55
C VAL A 223 -7.34 -18.88 8.82
N VAL A 224 -6.92 -20.13 9.06
CA VAL A 224 -5.54 -20.53 8.91
C VAL A 224 -5.21 -20.26 7.45
N HIS A 225 -4.77 -19.04 7.14
CA HIS A 225 -4.01 -18.76 5.93
C HIS A 225 -2.66 -19.45 6.11
N ASN A 226 -2.67 -20.78 6.06
CA ASN A 226 -1.47 -21.53 5.77
C ASN A 226 -1.19 -21.23 4.30
N PRO A 227 -0.13 -20.47 3.96
CA PRO A 227 0.27 -20.38 2.58
C PRO A 227 0.54 -21.82 2.16
N ARG A 228 -0.29 -22.38 1.26
CA ARG A 228 -0.09 -23.76 0.79
C ARG A 228 1.30 -23.92 0.19
N ASN A 229 1.94 -22.82 -0.22
CA ASN A 229 3.26 -22.83 -0.84
C ASN A 229 4.16 -21.72 -0.27
N CYS A 230 5.46 -21.84 -0.53
CA CYS A 230 6.47 -20.83 -0.21
C CYS A 230 6.13 -19.42 -0.59
N MET A 231 6.21 -18.47 0.35
CA MET A 231 6.09 -17.06 0.02
C MET A 231 7.19 -16.58 -0.95
N VAL A 232 8.29 -17.34 -1.07
CA VAL A 232 9.43 -17.02 -1.94
C VAL A 232 9.33 -17.76 -3.27
N CYS A 233 9.42 -19.10 -3.28
CA CYS A 233 9.42 -19.87 -4.52
C CYS A 233 8.02 -20.18 -5.06
N LEU A 234 6.98 -20.06 -4.25
CA LEU A 234 5.59 -20.40 -4.59
C LEU A 234 5.39 -21.86 -5.08
N THR A 235 6.37 -22.75 -4.93
CA THR A 235 6.32 -24.13 -5.42
C THR A 235 6.37 -25.17 -4.32
N THR A 236 7.19 -24.98 -3.28
CA THR A 236 7.30 -25.92 -2.16
C THR A 236 6.07 -25.80 -1.27
N THR A 237 5.50 -26.91 -0.80
CA THR A 237 4.32 -26.99 0.10
C THR A 237 4.67 -27.49 1.50
N PRO A 238 3.93 -27.14 2.58
CA PRO A 238 4.19 -27.62 3.93
C PRO A 238 4.01 -29.14 4.02
N GLY A 239 4.88 -29.82 4.76
CA GLY A 239 4.76 -31.25 5.05
C GLY A 239 5.67 -31.67 6.20
N GLU A 240 5.47 -32.87 6.75
CA GLU A 240 6.17 -33.39 7.93
C GLU A 240 7.71 -33.37 7.79
N ASN A 241 8.22 -33.51 6.56
CA ASN A 241 9.66 -33.53 6.27
C ASN A 241 10.20 -32.23 5.65
N VAL A 242 9.42 -31.14 5.65
CA VAL A 242 9.85 -29.85 5.08
C VAL A 242 10.07 -28.85 6.20
N ALA A 243 11.32 -28.43 6.41
CA ALA A 243 11.63 -27.41 7.40
C ALA A 243 10.97 -26.06 7.04
N GLN A 244 10.13 -25.58 7.95
CA GLN A 244 9.37 -24.35 7.80
C GLN A 244 10.02 -23.24 8.63
N HIS A 245 10.15 -22.05 8.05
CA HIS A 245 10.75 -20.90 8.73
C HIS A 245 9.79 -19.71 8.80
N ILE A 246 9.91 -18.96 9.90
CA ILE A 246 9.27 -17.67 10.12
C ILE A 246 10.32 -16.55 10.09
N VAL A 247 9.96 -15.39 9.56
CA VAL A 247 10.85 -14.23 9.44
C VAL A 247 10.71 -13.33 10.68
N LEU A 248 11.76 -13.19 11.47
CA LEU A 248 11.77 -12.31 12.65
C LEU A 248 12.44 -10.96 12.34
N PRO A 249 11.93 -9.83 12.85
CA PRO A 249 10.83 -9.70 13.83
C PRO A 249 9.42 -9.61 13.23
N CYS A 250 9.28 -9.50 11.91
CA CYS A 250 8.00 -9.16 11.28
C CYS A 250 6.90 -10.24 11.36
N GLY A 251 7.25 -11.49 11.71
CA GLY A 251 6.30 -12.59 11.89
C GLY A 251 5.75 -13.20 10.60
N HIS A 252 6.19 -12.75 9.41
CA HIS A 252 5.74 -13.35 8.15
C HIS A 252 6.22 -14.81 8.07
N ALA A 253 5.28 -15.74 7.95
CA ALA A 253 5.51 -17.16 8.05
C ALA A 253 5.39 -17.90 6.70
N TRP A 254 6.11 -19.01 6.64
CA TRP A 254 6.30 -19.95 5.52
C TRP A 254 7.35 -19.51 4.50
N VAL A 255 8.62 -19.78 4.84
CA VAL A 255 9.76 -19.87 3.92
C VAL A 255 10.38 -21.28 4.02
N CYS A 256 10.64 -21.95 2.89
CA CYS A 256 11.34 -23.24 2.89
C CYS A 256 12.85 -23.07 3.09
N GLU A 257 13.52 -24.12 3.58
CA GLU A 257 14.97 -24.14 3.88
C GLU A 257 15.86 -23.71 2.70
N THR A 258 15.51 -24.14 1.48
CA THR A 258 16.23 -23.73 0.26
C THR A 258 16.14 -22.22 0.04
N CYS A 259 14.97 -21.62 0.26
CA CYS A 259 14.78 -20.18 0.09
C CYS A 259 15.43 -19.38 1.23
N VAL A 260 15.47 -19.90 2.45
CA VAL A 260 16.23 -19.30 3.56
C VAL A 260 17.71 -19.22 3.23
N SER A 261 18.29 -20.31 2.70
CA SER A 261 19.72 -20.34 2.32
C SER A 261 20.08 -19.27 1.27
N VAL A 262 19.17 -19.00 0.33
CA VAL A 262 19.34 -17.93 -0.66
C VAL A 262 19.19 -16.54 -0.04
N LEU A 263 18.23 -16.36 0.87
CA LEU A 263 17.96 -15.06 1.51
C LEU A 263 19.04 -14.68 2.54
N ASP A 264 19.60 -15.64 3.27
CA ASP A 264 20.69 -15.38 4.22
C ASP A 264 22.01 -15.02 3.53
N GLY A 265 22.21 -15.45 2.28
CA GLY A 265 23.36 -15.08 1.46
C GLY A 265 23.29 -13.66 0.87
N GLN A 266 22.19 -12.94 1.03
CA GLN A 266 22.05 -11.58 0.50
C GLN A 266 22.76 -10.56 1.39
N TYR A 267 23.43 -9.58 0.76
CA TYR A 267 24.11 -8.47 1.45
C TYR A 267 23.18 -7.72 2.42
N ARG A 268 21.89 -7.62 2.10
CA ARG A 268 20.86 -7.03 2.96
C ARG A 268 19.70 -8.01 3.16
N ARG A 269 19.62 -8.57 4.36
CA ARG A 269 18.58 -9.53 4.76
C ARG A 269 17.26 -8.78 4.96
N THR A 270 16.33 -8.88 4.00
CA THR A 270 15.03 -8.22 4.06
C THR A 270 13.89 -9.22 3.87
N CYS A 271 12.76 -8.98 4.54
CA CYS A 271 11.61 -9.85 4.43
C CYS A 271 11.04 -9.77 3.01
N PRO A 272 10.82 -10.90 2.29
CA PRO A 272 10.25 -10.89 0.96
C PRO A 272 8.85 -10.25 0.87
N VAL A 273 8.11 -10.27 1.98
CA VAL A 273 6.75 -9.75 2.09
C VAL A 273 6.73 -8.27 2.49
N CYS A 274 7.23 -7.93 3.67
CA CYS A 274 7.14 -6.56 4.20
C CYS A 274 8.39 -5.71 3.98
N ARG A 275 9.49 -6.30 3.47
CA ARG A 275 10.79 -5.64 3.26
C ARG A 275 11.44 -5.06 4.52
N GLY A 276 10.91 -5.36 5.70
CA GLY A 276 11.56 -5.04 6.97
C GLY A 276 12.88 -5.80 7.12
N ASP A 277 13.80 -5.21 7.89
CA ASP A 277 15.10 -5.84 8.19
C ASP A 277 14.87 -7.18 8.90
N VAL A 278 15.54 -8.22 8.41
CA VAL A 278 15.44 -9.57 8.98
C VAL A 278 16.56 -9.76 9.96
N LEU A 279 16.17 -9.97 11.22
CA LEU A 279 17.11 -10.34 12.26
C LEU A 279 17.54 -11.81 12.10
N ARG A 280 16.57 -12.70 11.86
CA ARG A 280 16.81 -14.13 11.61
C ARG A 280 15.59 -14.82 10.99
N PHE A 281 15.85 -15.92 10.29
CA PHE A 281 14.83 -16.92 9.94
C PHE A 281 14.81 -18.00 11.02
N GLN A 282 13.71 -18.12 11.75
CA GLN A 282 13.56 -19.10 12.83
C GLN A 282 12.82 -20.33 12.31
N ARG A 283 13.39 -21.53 12.48
CA ARG A 283 12.70 -22.78 12.18
C ARG A 283 11.52 -22.96 13.14
N MET A 284 10.36 -23.27 12.57
CA MET A 284 9.14 -23.63 13.28
C MET A 284 9.08 -25.15 13.42
N PHE A 285 8.74 -25.61 14.63
CA PHE A 285 8.39 -27.00 14.89
C PHE A 285 6.89 -27.01 15.17
N LEU A 286 6.10 -27.50 14.22
CA LEU A 286 4.67 -27.70 14.40
C LEU A 286 4.50 -29.13 14.91
N SER A 287 4.03 -29.26 16.15
CA SER A 287 3.64 -30.51 16.79
C SER A 287 2.25 -30.97 16.33
#